data_AF-A0A934C777-F1
#
_entry.id   AF-A0A934C777-F1
#
_cell.length_a   1.000
_cell.length_b   1.000
_cell.length_c   1.000
_cell.angle_alpha   90.00
_cell.angle_beta   90.00
_cell.angle_gamma   90.00
#
_symmetry.space_group_name_H-M   'P 1'
#
loop_
_entity.id
_entity.type
_entity.pdbx_description
1 polymer ?
#
loop_
_entity_poly.entity_id
_entity_poly.type
_entity_poly.pdbx_seq_one_letter_code
_entity_poly.pdbx_strand_id
1 'polypeptide(L)'
;MKKWMYLIFPGIMLVGFVFIYLGHVEETHRKEEEAKKKVAQERADLEAKKKAAEAKAREDAKKRQDERDAEEKKKEDEKAAKQAADDKKVADATAEYTAKGDAAQKQVTALEQELDRLRKEKDKTSRESFDLAKQVELARIARRNAELEIQRMTEMVHRRASDSSLVRPPAVPTPPPAKKG
;
A
#
# COMPACT_ATOMS: atom_id res chain seq x y z
N MET A 1 -9.85 -7.11 -136.91
CA MET A 1 -9.07 -6.57 -135.78
C MET A 1 -10.01 -6.21 -134.62
N LYS A 2 -9.55 -6.25 -133.35
CA LYS A 2 -10.21 -5.71 -132.13
C LYS A 2 -11.00 -6.64 -131.17
N LYS A 3 -10.99 -7.98 -131.26
CA LYS A 3 -11.63 -8.83 -130.21
C LYS A 3 -10.72 -9.18 -129.03
N TRP A 4 -9.40 -9.29 -129.26
CA TRP A 4 -8.41 -9.62 -128.22
C TRP A 4 -8.11 -8.45 -127.26
N MET A 5 -8.41 -7.22 -127.66
CA MET A 5 -8.19 -6.01 -126.85
C MET A 5 -9.14 -5.93 -125.64
N TYR A 6 -10.35 -6.49 -125.75
CA TYR A 6 -11.31 -6.59 -124.65
C TYR A 6 -10.99 -7.70 -123.64
N LEU A 7 -9.99 -8.55 -123.90
CA LEU A 7 -9.56 -9.60 -122.97
C LEU A 7 -8.22 -9.25 -122.31
N ILE A 8 -7.27 -8.72 -123.10
CA ILE A 8 -5.93 -8.36 -122.63
C ILE A 8 -5.99 -7.15 -121.69
N PHE A 9 -6.77 -6.12 -122.03
CA PHE A 9 -6.82 -4.90 -121.21
C PHE A 9 -7.48 -5.13 -119.84
N PRO A 10 -8.62 -5.84 -119.73
CA PRO A 10 -9.18 -6.21 -118.43
C PRO A 10 -8.29 -7.22 -117.69
N GLY A 11 -7.61 -8.12 -118.39
CA GLY A 11 -6.66 -9.05 -117.77
C GLY A 11 -5.49 -8.35 -117.10
N ILE A 12 -4.87 -7.37 -117.77
CA ILE A 12 -3.78 -6.57 -117.20
C ILE A 12 -4.28 -5.70 -116.05
N MET A 13 -5.47 -5.09 -116.16
CA MET A 13 -6.08 -4.36 -115.05
C MET A 13 -6.39 -5.26 -113.86
N LEU A 14 -6.84 -6.50 -114.08
CA LEU A 14 -7.18 -7.45 -113.03
C LEU A 14 -5.93 -7.95 -112.31
N VAL A 15 -4.83 -8.20 -113.05
CA VAL A 15 -3.52 -8.52 -112.45
C VAL A 15 -2.97 -7.34 -111.63
N GLY A 16 -3.07 -6.11 -112.16
CA GLY A 16 -2.69 -4.90 -111.41
C GLY A 16 -3.53 -4.70 -110.15
N PHE A 17 -4.84 -4.97 -110.23
CA PHE A 17 -5.76 -4.88 -109.10
C PHE A 17 -5.45 -5.94 -108.03
N VAL A 18 -5.15 -7.18 -108.41
CA VAL A 18 -4.79 -8.25 -107.46
C VAL A 18 -3.50 -7.92 -106.71
N PHE A 19 -2.49 -7.36 -107.39
CA PHE A 19 -1.25 -6.92 -106.72
C PHE A 19 -1.50 -5.78 -105.71
N ILE A 20 -2.32 -4.79 -106.08
CA ILE A 20 -2.68 -3.69 -105.18
C ILE A 20 -3.52 -4.20 -103.99
N TYR A 21 -4.47 -5.10 -104.24
CA TYR A 21 -5.32 -5.69 -103.21
C TYR A 21 -4.51 -6.52 -102.20
N LEU A 22 -3.61 -7.40 -102.66
CA LEU A 22 -2.75 -8.19 -101.79
C LEU A 22 -1.83 -7.32 -100.92
N GLY A 23 -1.24 -6.26 -101.50
CA GLY A 23 -0.42 -5.31 -100.74
C GLY A 23 -1.24 -4.56 -99.67
N HIS A 24 -2.50 -4.22 -99.96
CA HIS A 24 -3.38 -3.56 -98.99
C HIS A 24 -3.89 -4.51 -97.90
N VAL A 25 -4.09 -5.80 -98.22
CA VAL A 25 -4.41 -6.86 -97.25
C VAL A 25 -3.24 -7.13 -96.31
N GLU A 26 -2.00 -7.17 -96.81
CA GLU A 26 -0.81 -7.29 -95.94
C GLU A 26 -0.59 -6.06 -95.05
N GLU A 27 -0.80 -4.85 -95.59
CA GLU A 27 -0.74 -3.62 -94.78
C GLU A 27 -1.80 -3.59 -93.68
N THR A 28 -3.02 -4.04 -93.97
CA THR A 28 -4.11 -4.08 -92.98
C THR A 28 -3.85 -5.14 -91.92
N HIS A 29 -3.36 -6.33 -92.29
CA HIS A 29 -2.93 -7.33 -91.31
C HIS A 29 -1.76 -6.86 -90.43
N ARG A 30 -0.75 -6.18 -91.01
CA ARG A 30 0.35 -5.59 -90.20
C ARG A 30 -0.16 -4.51 -89.25
N LYS A 31 -1.05 -3.63 -89.71
CA LYS A 31 -1.66 -2.59 -88.86
C LYS A 31 -2.51 -3.21 -87.73
N GLU A 32 -3.25 -4.28 -88.02
CA GLU A 32 -4.02 -5.00 -87.00
C GLU A 32 -3.12 -5.73 -85.99
N GLU A 33 -2.04 -6.36 -86.43
CA GLU A 33 -1.08 -6.99 -85.52
C GLU A 33 -0.35 -5.97 -84.66
N GLU A 34 0.04 -4.83 -85.22
CA GLU A 34 0.65 -3.73 -84.47
C GLU A 34 -0.34 -3.12 -83.48
N ALA A 35 -1.62 -2.97 -83.85
CA ALA A 35 -2.68 -2.54 -82.94
C ALA A 35 -2.89 -3.55 -81.80
N LYS A 36 -2.95 -4.86 -82.12
CA LYS A 36 -3.06 -5.92 -81.11
C LYS A 36 -1.86 -5.94 -80.16
N LYS A 37 -0.64 -5.75 -80.68
CA LYS A 37 0.59 -5.66 -79.87
C LYS A 37 0.58 -4.42 -78.97
N LYS A 38 0.17 -3.26 -79.47
CA LYS A 38 0.02 -2.03 -78.66
C LYS A 38 -1.03 -2.19 -77.57
N VAL A 39 -2.20 -2.73 -77.89
CA VAL A 39 -3.26 -3.00 -76.90
C VAL A 39 -2.80 -4.02 -75.85
N ALA A 40 -2.06 -5.06 -76.27
CA ALA A 40 -1.50 -6.04 -75.33
C ALA A 40 -0.43 -5.42 -74.41
N GLN A 41 0.44 -4.55 -74.94
CA GLN A 41 1.44 -3.81 -74.16
C GLN A 41 0.78 -2.83 -73.18
N GLU A 42 -0.20 -2.03 -73.63
CA GLU A 42 -0.93 -1.12 -72.76
C GLU A 42 -1.68 -1.85 -71.64
N ARG A 43 -2.29 -3.00 -71.95
CA ARG A 43 -2.92 -3.85 -70.93
C ARG A 43 -1.91 -4.41 -69.93
N ALA A 44 -0.76 -4.89 -70.40
CA ALA A 44 0.30 -5.40 -69.54
C ALA A 44 0.88 -4.29 -68.63
N ASP A 45 1.11 -3.09 -69.16
CA ASP A 45 1.59 -1.94 -68.39
C ASP A 45 0.57 -1.46 -67.37
N LEU A 46 -0.72 -1.43 -67.72
CA LEU A 46 -1.80 -1.10 -66.78
C LEU A 46 -1.92 -2.15 -65.68
N GLU A 47 -1.81 -3.43 -66.01
CA GLU A 47 -1.86 -4.51 -65.02
C GLU A 47 -0.62 -4.50 -64.10
N ALA A 48 0.57 -4.23 -64.65
CA ALA A 48 1.79 -4.06 -63.87
C ALA A 48 1.71 -2.85 -62.93
N LYS A 49 1.19 -1.70 -63.41
CA LYS A 49 0.95 -0.51 -62.58
C LYS A 49 -0.08 -0.78 -61.50
N LYS A 50 -1.17 -1.49 -61.80
CA LYS A 50 -2.17 -1.90 -60.80
C LYS A 50 -1.56 -2.82 -59.73
N LYS A 51 -0.82 -3.86 -60.12
CA LYS A 51 -0.15 -4.77 -59.18
C LYS A 51 0.86 -4.05 -58.30
N ALA A 52 1.66 -3.13 -58.85
CA ALA A 52 2.61 -2.34 -58.09
C ALA A 52 1.91 -1.38 -57.10
N ALA A 53 0.82 -0.73 -57.52
CA ALA A 53 0.02 0.13 -56.67
C ALA A 53 -0.66 -0.65 -55.53
N GLU A 54 -1.22 -1.83 -55.82
CA GLU A 54 -1.81 -2.72 -54.82
C GLU A 54 -0.77 -3.25 -53.83
N ALA A 55 0.41 -3.66 -54.30
CA ALA A 55 1.49 -4.13 -53.44
C ALA A 55 1.96 -3.03 -52.47
N LYS A 56 2.14 -1.81 -52.99
CA LYS A 56 2.52 -0.64 -52.18
C LYS A 56 1.43 -0.26 -51.17
N ALA A 57 0.16 -0.32 -51.58
CA ALA A 57 -0.97 -0.08 -50.68
C ALA A 57 -1.06 -1.13 -49.57
N ARG A 58 -0.81 -2.41 -49.88
CA ARG A 58 -0.78 -3.49 -48.89
C ARG A 58 0.38 -3.34 -47.91
N GLU A 59 1.57 -3.00 -48.39
CA GLU A 59 2.74 -2.80 -47.53
C GLU A 59 2.55 -1.60 -46.58
N ASP A 60 2.03 -0.49 -47.09
CA ASP A 60 1.71 0.71 -46.31
C ASP A 60 0.58 0.45 -45.29
N ALA A 61 -0.47 -0.28 -45.69
CA ALA A 61 -1.52 -0.71 -44.77
C ALA A 61 -0.98 -1.61 -43.65
N LYS A 62 -0.09 -2.56 -43.99
CA LYS A 62 0.56 -3.45 -43.03
C LYS A 62 1.46 -2.68 -42.06
N LYS A 63 2.29 -1.76 -42.55
CA LYS A 63 3.14 -0.90 -41.70
C LYS A 63 2.31 -0.11 -40.69
N ARG A 64 1.22 0.53 -41.13
CA ARG A 64 0.33 1.24 -40.20
C ARG A 64 -0.35 0.32 -39.20
N GLN A 65 -0.64 -0.92 -39.57
CA GLN A 65 -1.22 -1.89 -38.65
C GLN A 65 -0.19 -2.33 -37.61
N ASP A 66 1.01 -2.71 -38.04
CA ASP A 66 2.12 -3.09 -37.15
C ASP A 66 2.48 -1.95 -36.18
N GLU A 67 2.44 -0.69 -36.64
CA GLU A 67 2.65 0.50 -35.80
C GLU A 67 1.53 0.67 -34.74
N ARG A 68 0.26 0.50 -35.13
CA ARG A 68 -0.87 0.57 -34.19
C ARG A 68 -0.80 -0.55 -33.16
N ASP A 69 -0.57 -1.78 -33.61
CA ASP A 69 -0.48 -2.95 -32.72
C ASP A 69 0.69 -2.80 -31.74
N ALA A 70 1.82 -2.24 -32.17
CA ALA A 70 2.94 -1.94 -31.29
C ALA A 70 2.65 -0.81 -30.29
N GLU A 71 1.95 0.24 -30.69
CA GLU A 71 1.54 1.34 -29.80
C GLU A 71 0.49 0.88 -28.79
N GLU A 72 -0.51 0.10 -29.23
CA GLU A 72 -1.52 -0.50 -28.36
C GLU A 72 -0.88 -1.43 -27.33
N LYS A 73 0.03 -2.31 -27.77
CA LYS A 73 0.76 -3.19 -26.87
C LYS A 73 1.56 -2.41 -25.82
N LYS A 74 2.27 -1.35 -26.22
CA LYS A 74 2.99 -0.48 -25.26
C LYS A 74 2.03 0.17 -24.26
N LYS A 75 0.88 0.67 -24.72
CA LYS A 75 -0.13 1.27 -23.83
C LYS A 75 -0.72 0.24 -22.87
N GLU A 76 -0.95 -0.99 -23.32
CA GLU A 76 -1.43 -2.08 -22.47
C GLU A 76 -0.38 -2.50 -21.45
N ASP A 77 0.88 -2.66 -21.86
CA ASP A 77 1.99 -2.99 -20.96
C ASP A 77 2.20 -1.88 -19.91
N GLU A 78 2.14 -0.60 -20.30
CA GLU A 78 2.22 0.53 -19.38
C GLU A 78 1.03 0.58 -18.40
N LYS A 79 -0.19 0.32 -18.87
CA LYS A 79 -1.38 0.24 -18.01
C LYS A 79 -1.28 -0.91 -17.02
N ALA A 80 -0.87 -2.08 -17.48
CA ALA A 80 -0.69 -3.26 -16.63
C ALA A 80 0.41 -3.04 -15.60
N ALA A 81 1.54 -2.45 -15.99
CA ALA A 81 2.63 -2.10 -15.08
C ALA A 81 2.19 -1.07 -14.04
N LYS A 82 1.41 -0.06 -14.44
CA LYS A 82 0.87 0.95 -13.52
C LYS A 82 -0.12 0.34 -12.53
N GLN A 83 -1.05 -0.50 -13.01
CA GLN A 83 -1.99 -1.21 -12.16
C GLN A 83 -1.26 -2.10 -11.15
N ALA A 84 -0.31 -2.93 -11.60
CA ALA A 84 0.48 -3.78 -10.71
C ALA A 84 1.27 -2.97 -9.67
N ALA A 85 1.80 -1.80 -10.04
CA ALA A 85 2.51 -0.91 -9.11
C ALA A 85 1.56 -0.30 -8.08
N ASP A 86 0.37 0.13 -8.48
CA ASP A 86 -0.63 0.70 -7.58
C ASP A 86 -1.24 -0.37 -6.67
N ASP A 87 -1.54 -1.56 -7.18
CA ASP A 87 -2.00 -2.72 -6.40
C ASP A 87 -0.96 -3.11 -5.35
N LYS A 88 0.33 -3.14 -5.73
CA LYS A 88 1.41 -3.42 -4.80
C LYS A 88 1.49 -2.37 -3.69
N LYS A 89 1.41 -1.07 -4.01
CA LYS A 89 1.40 -0.01 -3.00
C LYS A 89 0.24 -0.15 -2.03
N VAL A 90 -0.95 -0.49 -2.53
CA VAL A 90 -2.14 -0.69 -1.69
C VAL A 90 -1.95 -1.91 -0.79
N ALA A 91 -1.42 -3.01 -1.32
CA ALA A 91 -1.13 -4.21 -0.54
C ALA A 91 -0.08 -3.94 0.55
N ASP A 92 1.02 -3.28 0.21
CA ASP A 92 2.11 -2.94 1.13
C ASP A 92 1.59 -2.00 2.25
N ALA A 93 0.83 -0.96 1.89
CA ALA A 93 0.23 -0.06 2.86
C ALA A 93 -0.78 -0.78 3.78
N THR A 94 -1.61 -1.65 3.21
CA THR A 94 -2.59 -2.43 3.99
C THR A 94 -1.88 -3.34 4.99
N ALA A 95 -0.82 -4.03 4.56
CA ALA A 95 -0.01 -4.88 5.44
C ALA A 95 0.66 -4.05 6.55
N GLU A 96 1.23 -2.89 6.21
CA GLU A 96 1.85 -1.99 7.18
C GLU A 96 0.85 -1.50 8.23
N TYR A 97 -0.32 -0.99 7.82
CA TYR A 97 -1.33 -0.48 8.74
C TYR A 97 -1.98 -1.58 9.58
N THR A 98 -2.16 -2.78 9.01
CA THR A 98 -2.62 -3.95 9.77
C THR A 98 -1.61 -4.30 10.87
N ALA A 99 -0.32 -4.38 10.54
CA ALA A 99 0.74 -4.68 11.50
C ALA A 99 0.84 -3.59 12.60
N LYS A 100 0.70 -2.31 12.23
CA LYS A 100 0.64 -1.20 13.21
C LYS A 100 -0.59 -1.32 14.12
N GLY A 101 -1.75 -1.67 13.56
CA GLY A 101 -2.98 -1.92 14.32
C GLY A 101 -2.80 -3.03 15.35
N ASP A 102 -2.24 -4.17 14.94
CA ASP A 102 -1.98 -5.30 15.85
C ASP A 102 -0.98 -4.94 16.95
N ALA A 103 0.07 -4.17 16.61
CA ALA A 103 1.04 -3.71 17.60
C ALA A 103 0.41 -2.74 18.61
N ALA A 104 -0.38 -1.78 18.13
CA ALA A 104 -1.10 -0.84 19.00
C ALA A 104 -2.09 -1.58 19.90
N GLN A 105 -2.84 -2.55 19.37
CA GLN A 105 -3.78 -3.34 20.15
C GLN A 105 -3.09 -4.12 21.27
N LYS A 106 -1.92 -4.71 21.00
CA LYS A 106 -1.11 -5.37 22.04
C LYS A 106 -0.64 -4.40 23.11
N GLN A 107 -0.23 -3.19 22.74
CA GLN A 107 0.15 -2.15 23.70
C GLN A 107 -1.03 -1.72 24.56
N VAL A 108 -2.22 -1.54 23.97
CA VAL A 108 -3.44 -1.23 24.70
C VAL A 108 -3.74 -2.32 25.73
N THR A 109 -3.77 -3.59 25.32
CA THR A 109 -4.01 -4.70 26.26
C THR A 109 -2.97 -4.76 27.37
N ALA A 110 -1.69 -4.51 27.06
CA ALA A 110 -0.63 -4.49 28.07
C ALA A 110 -0.81 -3.35 29.08
N LEU A 111 -1.14 -2.15 28.60
CA LEU A 111 -1.39 -0.99 29.45
C LEU A 111 -2.65 -1.16 30.31
N GLU A 112 -3.71 -1.76 29.78
CA GLU A 112 -4.91 -2.09 30.57
C GLU A 112 -4.58 -3.07 31.71
N GLN A 113 -3.79 -4.10 31.44
CA GLN A 113 -3.32 -5.04 32.47
C GLN A 113 -2.45 -4.35 33.52
N GLU A 114 -1.55 -3.46 33.11
CA GLU A 114 -0.70 -2.70 34.02
C GLU A 114 -1.53 -1.75 34.90
N LEU A 115 -2.52 -1.07 34.31
CA LEU A 115 -3.43 -0.18 35.01
C LEU A 115 -4.24 -0.93 36.09
N ASP A 116 -4.78 -2.10 35.75
CA ASP A 116 -5.49 -2.96 36.70
C ASP A 116 -4.57 -3.48 37.82
N ARG A 117 -3.32 -3.82 37.49
CA ARG A 117 -2.31 -4.20 38.49
C ARG A 117 -2.04 -3.04 39.44
N LEU A 118 -1.78 -1.85 38.91
CA LEU A 118 -1.49 -0.64 39.69
C LEU A 118 -2.66 -0.24 40.58
N ARG A 119 -3.91 -0.38 40.11
CA ARG A 119 -5.10 -0.15 40.95
C ARG A 119 -5.13 -1.10 42.15
N LYS A 120 -4.90 -2.40 41.93
CA LYS A 120 -4.84 -3.40 43.01
C LYS A 120 -3.69 -3.14 43.98
N GLU A 121 -2.51 -2.80 43.47
CA GLU A 121 -1.34 -2.44 44.28
C GLU A 121 -1.59 -1.18 45.12
N LYS A 122 -2.21 -0.14 44.54
CA LYS A 122 -2.60 1.08 45.26
C LYS A 122 -3.55 0.77 46.40
N ASP A 123 -4.61 -0.01 46.15
CA ASP A 123 -5.60 -0.35 47.18
C ASP A 123 -4.97 -1.17 48.31
N LYS A 124 -4.12 -2.14 47.95
CA LYS A 124 -3.35 -2.93 48.91
C LYS A 124 -2.44 -2.04 49.77
N THR A 125 -1.62 -1.21 49.12
CA THR A 125 -0.66 -0.32 49.81
C THR A 125 -1.37 0.68 50.71
N SER A 126 -2.53 1.19 50.29
CA SER A 126 -3.35 2.12 51.09
C SER A 126 -3.87 1.46 52.36
N ARG A 127 -4.33 0.20 52.28
CA ARG A 127 -4.76 -0.58 53.45
C ARG A 127 -3.60 -0.87 54.39
N GLU A 128 -2.47 -1.36 53.86
CA GLU A 128 -1.27 -1.63 54.64
C GLU A 128 -0.75 -0.37 55.34
N SER A 129 -0.76 0.78 54.66
CA SER A 129 -0.36 2.07 55.25
C SER A 129 -1.29 2.49 56.38
N PHE A 130 -2.59 2.29 56.22
CA PHE A 130 -3.58 2.56 57.27
C PHE A 130 -3.39 1.64 58.49
N ASP A 131 -3.19 0.35 58.25
CA ASP A 131 -2.97 -0.63 59.33
C ASP A 131 -1.67 -0.35 60.09
N LEU A 132 -0.59 0.00 59.39
CA LEU A 132 0.66 0.43 60.01
C LEU A 132 0.47 1.69 60.86
N ALA A 133 -0.24 2.69 60.34
CA ALA A 133 -0.53 3.91 61.11
C ALA A 133 -1.33 3.59 62.38
N LYS A 134 -2.33 2.69 62.28
CA LYS A 134 -3.10 2.21 63.44
C LYS A 134 -2.20 1.50 64.46
N GLN A 135 -1.31 0.62 64.03
CA GLN A 135 -0.38 -0.07 64.93
C GLN A 135 0.55 0.89 65.66
N VAL A 136 1.06 1.91 64.97
CA VAL A 136 1.90 2.96 65.57
C VAL A 136 1.13 3.73 66.65
N GLU A 137 -0.11 4.12 66.39
CA GLU A 137 -0.94 4.82 67.38
C GLU A 137 -1.29 3.94 68.58
N LEU A 138 -1.62 2.66 68.36
CA LEU A 138 -1.82 1.71 69.45
C LEU A 138 -0.57 1.54 70.31
N ALA A 139 0.61 1.44 69.70
CA ALA A 139 1.88 1.36 70.42
C ALA A 139 2.16 2.65 71.21
N ARG A 140 1.84 3.83 70.67
CA ARG A 140 1.95 5.12 71.38
C ARG A 140 1.03 5.18 72.59
N ILE A 141 -0.22 4.70 72.46
CA ILE A 141 -1.17 4.62 73.58
C ILE A 141 -0.65 3.66 74.65
N ALA A 142 -0.21 2.45 74.26
CA ALA A 142 0.33 1.46 75.18
C ALA A 142 1.53 2.00 75.96
N ARG A 143 2.44 2.71 75.29
CA ARG A 143 3.57 3.40 75.92
C ARG A 143 3.11 4.45 76.93
N ARG A 144 2.17 5.33 76.57
CA ARG A 144 1.64 6.36 77.50
C ARG A 144 0.97 5.73 78.72
N ASN A 145 0.23 4.64 78.54
CA ASN A 145 -0.39 3.91 79.65
C ASN A 145 0.67 3.32 80.60
N ALA A 146 1.73 2.72 80.06
CA ALA A 146 2.85 2.21 80.85
C ALA A 146 3.59 3.35 81.59
N GLU A 147 3.81 4.49 80.94
CA GLU A 147 4.41 5.67 81.58
C GLU A 147 3.56 6.17 82.77
N LEU A 148 2.24 6.23 82.63
CA LEU A 148 1.33 6.61 83.72
C LEU A 148 1.34 5.60 84.88
N GLU A 149 1.43 4.30 84.59
CA GLU A 149 1.54 3.26 85.61
C GLU A 149 2.85 3.35 86.39
N ILE A 150 3.97 3.58 85.70
CA ILE A 150 5.28 3.83 86.32
C ILE A 150 5.21 5.05 87.24
N GLN A 151 4.60 6.15 86.78
CA GLN A 151 4.43 7.36 87.60
C GLN A 151 3.62 7.09 88.87
N ARG A 152 2.48 6.39 88.75
CA ARG A 152 1.65 5.99 89.90
C ARG A 152 2.41 5.10 90.88
N MET A 153 3.15 4.11 90.38
CA MET A 153 3.96 3.22 91.22
C MET A 153 5.07 3.99 91.93
N THR A 154 5.74 4.89 91.22
CA THR A 154 6.79 5.75 91.79
C THR A 154 6.22 6.65 92.88
N GLU A 155 5.06 7.27 92.65
CA GLU A 155 4.38 8.10 93.65
C GLU A 155 3.96 7.28 94.88
N MET A 156 3.44 6.07 94.68
CA MET A 156 3.07 5.16 95.78
C MET A 156 4.30 4.77 96.62
N VAL A 157 5.41 4.42 95.98
CA VAL A 157 6.67 4.10 96.66
C VAL A 157 7.19 5.33 97.41
N HIS A 158 7.13 6.52 96.79
CA HIS A 158 7.55 7.76 97.43
C HIS A 158 6.71 8.08 98.68
N ARG A 159 5.38 7.98 98.59
CA ARG A 159 4.47 8.15 99.74
C ARG A 159 4.75 7.13 100.85
N ARG A 160 4.95 5.87 100.49
CA ARG A 160 5.26 4.83 101.48
C ARG A 160 6.61 5.05 102.15
N ALA A 161 7.60 5.57 101.41
CA ALA A 161 8.90 5.94 101.94
C ALA A 161 8.81 7.17 102.86
N SER A 162 8.03 8.19 102.51
CA SER A 162 7.82 9.37 103.35
C SER A 162 7.07 9.06 104.65
N ASP A 163 6.13 8.11 104.60
CA ASP A 163 5.37 7.67 105.77
C ASP A 163 6.13 6.65 106.64
N SER A 164 7.30 6.19 106.18
CA SER A 164 8.14 5.26 106.92
C SER A 164 8.82 5.92 108.11
N SER A 165 8.74 5.28 109.27
CA SER A 165 9.38 5.72 110.51
C SER A 165 10.92 5.77 110.43
N LEU A 166 11.53 5.19 109.39
CA LEU A 166 12.97 5.22 109.15
C LEU A 166 13.46 6.58 108.59
N VAL A 167 12.57 7.40 108.03
CA VAL A 167 12.90 8.71 107.42
C VAL A 167 12.37 9.88 108.25
N ARG A 168 11.53 9.60 109.25
CA ARG A 168 10.97 10.62 110.14
C ARG A 168 12.03 11.03 111.19
N PRO A 169 12.42 12.31 111.31
CA PRO A 169 13.37 12.73 112.34
C PRO A 169 12.83 12.36 113.73
N PRO A 170 13.69 11.87 114.65
CA PRO A 170 13.24 11.39 115.95
C PRO A 170 12.48 12.49 116.68
N ALA A 171 11.32 12.15 117.23
CA ALA A 171 10.51 13.09 118.00
C ALA A 171 11.32 13.57 119.20
N VAL A 172 11.59 14.88 119.26
CA VAL A 172 12.24 15.51 120.41
C VAL A 172 11.26 15.40 121.59
N PRO A 173 11.63 14.74 122.70
CA PRO A 173 10.70 14.54 123.81
C PRO A 173 10.28 15.89 124.40
N THR A 174 8.98 16.14 124.46
CA THR A 174 8.41 17.31 125.14
C THR A 174 8.54 17.13 126.66
N PRO A 175 8.99 18.15 127.40
CA PRO A 175 9.15 18.04 128.85
C PRO A 175 7.79 17.89 129.55
N PRO A 176 7.71 17.06 130.60
CA PRO A 176 6.45 16.75 131.27
C PRO A 176 5.84 18.01 131.94
N PRO A 177 4.50 18.13 131.96
CA PRO A 177 3.82 19.28 132.56
C PRO A 177 4.05 19.32 134.08
N ALA A 178 4.44 20.49 134.58
CA ALA A 178 4.68 20.72 136.01
C ALA A 178 3.41 20.44 136.83
N LYS A 179 3.51 19.56 137.81
CA LYS A 179 2.45 19.35 138.82
C LYS A 179 2.27 20.64 139.62
N LYS A 180 1.04 21.16 139.66
CA LYS A 180 0.59 22.09 140.70
C LYS A 180 0.14 21.27 141.92
N GLY A 181 0.68 21.61 143.09
CA GLY A 181 0.35 21.00 144.39
C GLY A 181 1.58 20.89 145.25
#